data_AF-A0A1I3MK80-F1
#
_entry.id   AF-A0A1I3MK80-F1
#
_cell.length_a   1.000
_cell.length_b   1.000
_cell.length_c   1.000
_cell.angle_alpha   90.00
_cell.angle_beta   90.00
_cell.angle_gamma   90.00
#
_symmetry.space_group_name_H-M   'P 1'
#
loop_
_entity.id
_entity.type
_entity.pdbx_description
1 polymer ?
#
loop_
_entity_poly.entity_id
_entity_poly.type
_entity_poly.pdbx_seq_one_letter_code
_entity_poly.pdbx_strand_id
1 'polypeptide(L)'
;MNDRLEDVAAFFDGGRLTLARRLAGLRKNALATQIQKTPTAVAAYESGLKRPAPATVAALALALDVAPGFFVARPSSLPAATTAPHFRSLRSTSQLSRDQAHAYGCLAVDIATAIERHVEFPGRDLPQYPVDAAAGAGPEEAARLLRKQWELPPGPVGHLVRLVENHGCLVVFSPLDNATVDAYSFDTPLRPIILLNPLKDDYYRQRFDVAHELGHLVMHLDAEPGGRTVEDQAHRFAAEFLMPADEIAAELPRKADWRVLGQLKQRWNVSLQALLYRARSLKVMSDVTYRNAMTTVSTRGWRRREPGPMPMLEQPSLLPRAVELLKAENQADELTLAAECQAPLRLFRTVTSRAPVPPER
;
A
#
# COMPACT_ATOMS: atom_id res chain seq x y z
N MET A 1 21.07 31.82 -1.89
CA MET A 1 20.12 31.02 -2.71
C MET A 1 20.75 30.56 -4.02
N ASN A 2 21.53 31.40 -4.71
CA ASN A 2 22.16 31.05 -5.99
C ASN A 2 23.17 29.89 -5.86
N ASP A 3 24.10 29.96 -4.89
CA ASP A 3 25.10 28.89 -4.64
C ASP A 3 24.45 27.52 -4.38
N ARG A 4 23.35 27.51 -3.62
CA ARG A 4 22.60 26.27 -3.32
C ARG A 4 21.95 25.66 -4.57
N LEU A 5 21.56 26.46 -5.56
CA LEU A 5 21.00 25.97 -6.82
C LEU A 5 22.09 25.48 -7.77
N GLU A 6 23.28 26.09 -7.72
CA GLU A 6 24.45 25.64 -8.45
C GLU A 6 24.91 24.26 -7.96
N ASP A 7 24.96 24.05 -6.65
CA ASP A 7 25.25 22.76 -6.05
C ASP A 7 24.21 21.70 -6.46
N VAL A 8 22.92 22.02 -6.37
CA VAL A 8 21.85 21.09 -6.79
C VAL A 8 21.95 20.75 -8.27
N ALA A 9 22.28 21.71 -9.13
CA ALA A 9 22.48 21.45 -10.56
C ALA A 9 23.71 20.55 -10.81
N ALA A 10 24.77 20.70 -10.01
CA ALA A 10 25.97 19.87 -10.08
C ALA A 10 25.71 18.42 -9.62
N PHE A 11 24.87 18.23 -8.60
CA PHE A 11 24.53 16.91 -8.04
C PHE A 11 23.13 16.42 -8.44
N PHE A 12 22.60 16.92 -9.56
CA PHE A 12 21.25 16.62 -10.02
C PHE A 12 21.07 15.14 -10.37
N ASP A 13 20.02 14.53 -9.82
CA ASP A 13 19.61 13.16 -10.05
C ASP A 13 18.34 13.07 -10.91
N GLY A 14 18.45 12.41 -12.05
CA GLY A 14 17.34 12.23 -12.99
C GLY A 14 16.22 11.36 -12.42
N GLY A 15 16.55 10.39 -11.57
CA GLY A 15 15.57 9.54 -10.90
C GLY A 15 14.66 10.32 -9.94
N ARG A 16 15.23 11.27 -9.18
CA ARG A 16 14.48 12.21 -8.34
C ARG A 16 13.56 13.11 -9.16
N LEU A 17 13.99 13.55 -10.35
CA LEU A 17 13.10 14.26 -11.26
C LEU A 17 11.94 13.38 -11.74
N THR A 18 12.20 12.14 -12.14
CA THR A 18 11.15 11.18 -12.53
C THR A 18 10.16 10.96 -11.38
N LEU A 19 10.67 10.79 -10.14
CA LEU A 19 9.87 10.62 -8.94
C LEU A 19 8.97 11.84 -8.68
N ALA A 20 9.54 13.04 -8.64
CA ALA A 20 8.79 14.29 -8.42
C ALA A 20 7.71 14.50 -9.49
N ARG A 21 8.04 14.28 -10.77
CA ARG A 21 7.08 14.39 -11.87
C ARG A 21 5.92 13.41 -11.72
N ARG A 22 6.21 12.16 -11.36
CA ARG A 22 5.17 11.13 -11.15
C ARG A 22 4.31 11.43 -9.93
N LEU A 23 4.90 11.89 -8.81
CA LEU A 23 4.15 12.36 -7.64
C LEU A 23 3.15 13.48 -7.99
N ALA A 24 3.59 14.43 -8.83
CA ALA A 24 2.75 15.51 -9.33
C ALA A 24 1.70 15.05 -10.37
N GLY A 25 1.67 13.77 -10.75
CA GLY A 25 0.74 13.26 -11.75
C GLY A 25 0.95 13.85 -13.15
N LEU A 26 2.19 14.19 -13.51
CA LEU A 26 2.50 14.82 -14.80
C LEU A 26 3.15 13.84 -15.79
N ARG A 27 2.77 13.95 -17.07
CA ARG A 27 3.55 13.35 -18.18
C ARG A 27 4.72 14.26 -18.54
N LYS A 28 5.76 13.72 -19.17
CA LYS A 28 6.97 14.48 -19.57
C LYS A 28 6.64 15.73 -20.40
N ASN A 29 5.69 15.60 -21.32
CA ASN A 29 5.19 16.67 -22.16
C ASN A 29 4.44 17.75 -21.37
N ALA A 30 3.65 17.38 -20.35
CA ALA A 30 3.00 18.37 -19.49
C ALA A 30 4.01 19.18 -18.67
N LEU A 31 5.00 18.50 -18.07
CA LEU A 31 6.08 19.17 -17.34
C LEU A 31 6.90 20.08 -18.26
N ALA A 32 7.27 19.60 -19.45
CA ALA A 32 8.03 20.36 -20.43
C ALA A 32 7.37 21.69 -20.79
N THR A 33 6.04 21.68 -21.02
CA THR A 33 5.26 22.90 -21.26
C THR A 33 5.33 23.85 -20.06
N GLN A 34 5.15 23.35 -18.83
CA GLN A 34 5.18 24.19 -17.62
C GLN A 34 6.53 24.89 -17.40
N ILE A 35 7.64 24.21 -17.69
CA ILE A 35 9.00 24.78 -17.51
C ILE A 35 9.57 25.42 -18.78
N GLN A 36 8.76 25.57 -19.84
CA GLN A 36 9.16 26.13 -21.14
C GLN A 36 10.39 25.42 -21.74
N LYS A 37 10.37 24.08 -21.71
CA LYS A 37 11.39 23.21 -22.34
C LYS A 37 10.72 22.23 -23.30
N THR A 38 11.52 21.46 -24.02
CA THR A 38 11.01 20.38 -24.89
C THR A 38 10.82 19.08 -24.08
N PRO A 39 9.88 18.20 -24.48
CA PRO A 39 9.76 16.87 -23.86
C PRO A 39 11.06 16.06 -23.92
N THR A 40 11.83 16.23 -25.00
CA THR A 40 13.16 15.62 -25.17
C THR A 40 14.16 16.12 -24.14
N ALA A 41 14.14 17.42 -23.80
CA ALA A 41 14.99 17.95 -22.75
C ALA A 41 14.64 17.35 -21.38
N VAL A 42 13.34 17.27 -21.05
CA VAL A 42 12.88 16.61 -19.80
C VAL A 42 13.30 15.14 -19.77
N ALA A 43 13.16 14.41 -20.88
CA ALA A 43 13.59 13.02 -20.97
C ALA A 43 15.11 12.88 -20.77
N ALA A 44 15.92 13.79 -21.32
CA ALA A 44 17.37 13.79 -21.15
C ALA A 44 17.79 14.15 -19.71
N TYR A 45 17.02 14.99 -19.01
CA TYR A 45 17.24 15.26 -17.59
C TYR A 45 16.93 14.03 -16.73
N GLU A 46 15.80 13.36 -16.99
CA GLU A 46 15.39 12.16 -16.24
C GLU A 46 16.34 10.97 -16.45
N SER A 47 16.90 10.80 -17.65
CA SER A 47 17.87 9.74 -17.92
C SER A 47 19.30 10.07 -17.48
N GLY A 48 19.55 11.28 -16.97
CA GLY A 48 20.89 11.75 -16.61
C GLY A 48 21.80 12.08 -17.80
N LEU A 49 21.31 12.00 -19.03
CA LEU A 49 22.08 12.35 -20.24
C LEU A 49 22.45 13.83 -20.29
N LYS A 50 21.65 14.69 -19.65
CA LYS A 50 21.90 16.12 -19.55
C LYS A 50 21.60 16.59 -18.14
N ARG A 51 22.43 17.49 -17.61
CA ARG A 51 22.11 18.21 -16.36
C ARG A 51 21.39 19.52 -16.65
N PRO A 52 20.32 19.86 -15.91
CA PRO A 52 19.66 21.15 -16.03
C PRO A 52 20.54 22.27 -15.47
N ALA A 53 20.43 23.47 -16.03
CA ALA A 53 21.05 24.68 -15.46
C ALA A 53 20.33 25.08 -14.15
N PRO A 54 20.97 25.86 -13.25
CA PRO A 54 20.36 26.29 -11.97
C PRO A 54 18.98 26.94 -12.13
N ALA A 55 18.80 27.79 -13.15
CA ALA A 55 17.50 28.39 -13.46
C ALA A 55 16.44 27.35 -13.86
N THR A 56 16.83 26.27 -14.54
CA THR A 56 15.92 25.16 -14.89
C THR A 56 15.59 24.32 -13.65
N VAL A 57 16.54 24.12 -12.73
CA VAL A 57 16.27 23.48 -11.43
C VAL A 57 15.22 24.26 -10.64
N ALA A 58 15.34 25.59 -10.59
CA ALA A 58 14.35 26.44 -9.93
C ALA A 58 12.96 26.32 -10.60
N ALA A 59 12.89 26.32 -11.94
CA ALA A 59 11.63 26.13 -12.66
C ALA A 59 11.00 24.76 -12.39
N LEU A 60 11.81 23.70 -12.33
CA LEU A 60 11.37 22.35 -11.97
C LEU A 60 10.83 22.28 -10.55
N ALA A 61 11.53 22.88 -9.59
CA ALA A 61 11.12 22.94 -8.18
C ALA A 61 9.73 23.59 -8.02
N LEU A 62 9.53 24.73 -8.67
CA LEU A 62 8.26 25.46 -8.66
C LEU A 62 7.13 24.67 -9.36
N ALA A 63 7.40 24.09 -10.53
CA ALA A 63 6.39 23.35 -11.29
C ALA A 63 5.93 22.06 -10.59
N LEU A 64 6.80 21.44 -9.80
CA LEU A 64 6.56 20.16 -9.14
C LEU A 64 6.22 20.31 -7.65
N ASP A 65 6.17 21.55 -7.14
CA ASP A 65 5.92 21.86 -5.73
C ASP A 65 6.87 21.10 -4.78
N VAL A 66 8.17 21.13 -5.09
CA VAL A 66 9.23 20.51 -4.28
C VAL A 66 10.35 21.50 -4.01
N ALA A 67 11.05 21.34 -2.89
CA ALA A 67 12.28 22.09 -2.64
C ALA A 67 13.37 21.69 -3.66
N PRO A 68 14.27 22.60 -4.09
CA PRO A 68 15.34 22.27 -5.04
C PRO A 68 16.21 21.08 -4.59
N GLY A 69 16.47 20.96 -3.29
CA GLY A 69 17.22 19.84 -2.71
C GLY A 69 16.57 18.46 -2.92
N PHE A 70 15.29 18.41 -3.32
CA PHE A 70 14.64 17.15 -3.70
C PHE A 70 15.35 16.49 -4.88
N PHE A 71 15.92 17.26 -5.82
CA PHE A 71 16.55 16.72 -7.03
C PHE A 71 17.97 16.18 -6.82
N VAL A 72 18.50 16.20 -5.60
CA VAL A 72 19.82 15.64 -5.32
C VAL A 72 19.66 14.17 -4.90
N ALA A 73 20.53 13.30 -5.39
CA ALA A 73 20.57 11.90 -4.97
C ALA A 73 20.74 11.80 -3.45
N ARG A 74 20.05 10.84 -2.82
CA ARG A 74 20.31 10.53 -1.41
C ARG A 74 21.57 9.68 -1.29
N PRO A 75 22.35 9.81 -0.21
CA PRO A 75 23.50 8.93 0.06
C PRO A 75 23.13 7.43 0.07
N SER A 76 21.84 7.12 0.27
CA SER A 76 21.26 5.78 0.26
C SER A 76 20.18 5.61 -0.82
N SER A 77 20.19 6.40 -1.90
CA SER A 77 19.25 6.23 -3.01
C SER A 77 19.51 4.89 -3.69
N LEU A 78 18.63 3.93 -3.44
CA LEU A 78 18.63 2.67 -4.15
C LEU A 78 18.17 2.87 -5.59
N PRO A 79 18.49 1.92 -6.48
CA PRO A 79 17.79 1.80 -7.74
C PRO A 79 16.28 1.78 -7.48
N ALA A 80 15.51 2.34 -8.41
CA ALA A 80 14.05 2.28 -8.38
C ALA A 80 13.58 0.86 -8.03
N ALA A 81 12.47 0.75 -7.28
CA ALA A 81 11.88 -0.51 -6.83
C ALA A 81 12.01 -1.63 -7.89
N THR A 82 12.50 -2.79 -7.47
CA THR A 82 12.90 -3.90 -8.35
C THR A 82 11.70 -4.61 -8.98
N THR A 83 10.51 -4.45 -8.41
CA THR A 83 9.28 -5.12 -8.84
C THR A 83 8.19 -4.12 -9.17
N ALA A 84 7.47 -4.37 -10.26
CA ALA A 84 6.30 -3.58 -10.63
C ALA A 84 5.22 -3.73 -9.54
N PRO A 85 4.55 -2.65 -9.15
CA PRO A 85 3.51 -2.73 -8.13
C PRO A 85 2.33 -3.61 -8.54
N HIS A 86 1.84 -4.43 -7.60
CA HIS A 86 0.63 -5.22 -7.76
C HIS A 86 -0.58 -4.33 -7.52
N PHE A 87 -1.07 -3.75 -8.61
CA PHE A 87 -2.37 -3.11 -8.61
C PHE A 87 -3.43 -4.20 -8.79
N ARG A 88 -4.02 -4.62 -7.67
CA ARG A 88 -5.14 -5.58 -7.49
C ARG A 88 -6.31 -5.45 -8.48
N SER A 89 -6.43 -4.29 -9.08
CA SER A 89 -7.36 -4.04 -10.15
C SER A 89 -6.74 -2.91 -10.92
N LEU A 90 -6.90 -2.90 -12.24
CA LEU A 90 -7.53 -1.80 -12.93
C LEU A 90 -7.13 -1.87 -14.40
N ARG A 91 -7.88 -2.69 -15.16
CA ARG A 91 -8.08 -2.45 -16.60
C ARG A 91 -8.58 -1.03 -16.88
N SER A 92 -9.13 -0.34 -15.87
CA SER A 92 -9.73 0.99 -15.97
C SER A 92 -8.89 2.15 -15.40
N THR A 93 -7.72 1.89 -14.80
CA THR A 93 -6.87 2.96 -14.22
C THR A 93 -5.84 3.37 -15.23
N SER A 94 -5.66 4.68 -15.31
CA SER A 94 -4.69 5.24 -16.23
C SER A 94 -3.27 4.85 -15.82
N GLN A 95 -2.37 4.70 -16.79
CA GLN A 95 -0.93 4.53 -16.49
C GLN A 95 -0.40 5.67 -15.62
N LEU A 96 -0.96 6.87 -15.75
CA LEU A 96 -0.58 8.04 -14.97
C LEU A 96 -0.86 7.84 -13.47
N SER A 97 -2.04 7.36 -13.13
CA SER A 97 -2.41 7.08 -11.74
C SER A 97 -1.58 5.93 -11.14
N ARG A 98 -1.25 4.91 -11.94
CA ARG A 98 -0.32 3.84 -11.52
C ARG A 98 1.09 4.38 -11.23
N ASP A 99 1.61 5.20 -12.15
CA ASP A 99 2.92 5.85 -11.99
C ASP A 99 2.96 6.73 -10.74
N GLN A 100 1.89 7.48 -10.47
CA GLN A 100 1.77 8.35 -9.30
C GLN A 100 1.67 7.56 -8.00
N ALA A 101 0.85 6.52 -7.96
CA ALA A 101 0.72 5.60 -6.83
C ALA A 101 2.06 4.92 -6.49
N HIS A 102 2.76 4.44 -7.51
CA HIS A 102 4.09 3.86 -7.35
C HIS A 102 5.10 4.88 -6.81
N ALA A 103 5.15 6.07 -7.39
CA ALA A 103 6.01 7.15 -6.93
C ALA A 103 5.73 7.55 -5.47
N TYR A 104 4.46 7.55 -5.07
CA TYR A 104 4.07 7.81 -3.68
C TYR A 104 4.58 6.72 -2.72
N GLY A 105 4.43 5.45 -3.06
CA GLY A 105 4.98 4.38 -2.23
C GLY A 105 6.51 4.39 -2.17
N CYS A 106 7.20 4.74 -3.26
CA CYS A 106 8.67 4.94 -3.23
C CYS A 106 9.05 6.08 -2.28
N LEU A 107 8.32 7.20 -2.31
CA LEU A 107 8.52 8.30 -1.35
C LEU A 107 8.27 7.85 0.10
N ALA A 108 7.31 6.96 0.34
CA ALA A 108 7.04 6.44 1.68
C ALA A 108 8.18 5.55 2.20
N VAL A 109 8.74 4.67 1.36
CA VAL A 109 9.92 3.87 1.69
C VAL A 109 11.14 4.76 1.95
N ASP A 110 11.31 5.78 1.12
CA ASP A 110 12.32 6.81 1.25
C ASP A 110 12.25 7.57 2.60
N ILE A 111 11.04 7.96 3.03
CA ILE A 111 10.79 8.57 4.34
C ILE A 111 11.11 7.59 5.46
N ALA A 112 10.64 6.34 5.35
CA ALA A 112 10.91 5.31 6.35
C ALA A 112 12.42 5.08 6.53
N THR A 113 13.16 4.99 5.43
CA THR A 113 14.62 4.80 5.41
C THR A 113 15.36 5.96 6.07
N ALA A 114 14.89 7.19 5.89
CA ALA A 114 15.48 8.36 6.54
C ALA A 114 15.20 8.34 8.05
N ILE A 115 13.97 8.03 8.45
CA ILE A 115 13.56 7.92 9.87
C ILE A 115 14.32 6.79 10.58
N GLU A 116 14.54 5.65 9.91
CA GLU A 116 15.25 4.48 10.44
C GLU A 116 16.74 4.75 10.78
N ARG A 117 17.30 5.90 10.37
CA ARG A 117 18.62 6.36 10.86
C ARG A 117 18.61 6.79 12.32
N HIS A 118 17.43 7.05 12.87
CA HIS A 118 17.24 7.58 14.21
C HIS A 118 16.46 6.62 15.11
N VAL A 119 15.75 5.65 14.54
CA VAL A 119 14.96 4.65 15.28
C VAL A 119 15.14 3.28 14.67
N GLU A 120 14.95 2.23 15.45
CA GLU A 120 14.96 0.86 14.96
C GLU A 120 13.55 0.43 14.54
N PHE A 121 13.40 0.02 13.28
CA PHE A 121 12.17 -0.60 12.78
C PHE A 121 12.30 -2.12 12.78
N PRO A 122 11.18 -2.87 12.88
CA PRO A 122 11.21 -4.31 12.74
C PRO A 122 11.87 -4.72 11.43
N GLY A 123 12.73 -5.75 11.48
CA GLY A 123 13.37 -6.29 10.28
C GLY A 123 12.34 -6.86 9.31
N ARG A 124 12.72 -6.95 8.03
CA ARG A 124 11.88 -7.60 7.00
C ARG A 124 11.76 -9.11 7.31
N ASP A 125 10.55 -9.56 7.61
CA ASP A 125 10.21 -10.97 7.84
C ASP A 125 9.00 -11.37 6.97
N LEU A 126 9.22 -11.36 5.66
CA LEU A 126 8.20 -11.70 4.68
C LEU A 126 8.76 -12.77 3.73
N PRO A 127 8.55 -14.07 4.02
CA PRO A 127 9.02 -15.16 3.18
C PRO A 127 8.29 -15.16 1.84
N GLN A 128 8.94 -15.72 0.83
CA GLN A 128 8.36 -15.89 -0.50
C GLN A 128 7.89 -17.34 -0.66
N TYR A 129 6.63 -17.51 -1.00
CA TYR A 129 6.02 -18.78 -1.36
C TYR A 129 5.37 -18.65 -2.73
N PRO A 130 6.16 -18.64 -3.83
CA PRO A 130 5.62 -18.44 -5.17
C PRO A 130 4.57 -19.50 -5.52
N VAL A 131 3.50 -19.05 -6.17
CA VAL A 131 2.38 -19.91 -6.56
C VAL A 131 2.13 -19.82 -8.07
N ASP A 132 2.33 -20.93 -8.77
CA ASP A 132 2.07 -21.01 -10.21
C ASP A 132 0.57 -20.92 -10.52
N ALA A 133 0.23 -20.50 -11.75
CA ALA A 133 -1.16 -20.37 -12.19
C ALA A 133 -1.98 -21.68 -12.12
N ALA A 134 -1.34 -22.84 -12.21
CA ALA A 134 -1.97 -24.16 -12.11
C ALA A 134 -2.00 -24.72 -10.68
N ALA A 135 -1.47 -23.99 -9.70
CA ALA A 135 -1.27 -24.48 -8.35
C ALA A 135 -2.62 -24.61 -7.61
N GLY A 136 -3.16 -25.83 -7.60
CA GLY A 136 -4.41 -26.24 -6.96
C GLY A 136 -4.66 -25.55 -5.61
N ALA A 137 -4.16 -26.12 -4.51
CA ALA A 137 -4.29 -25.54 -3.15
C ALA A 137 -3.09 -24.67 -2.73
N GLY A 138 -2.34 -24.15 -3.72
CA GLY A 138 -1.10 -23.37 -3.48
C GLY A 138 -1.31 -22.13 -2.61
N PRO A 139 -2.32 -21.27 -2.89
CA PRO A 139 -2.55 -20.07 -2.09
C PRO A 139 -2.89 -20.36 -0.62
N GLU A 140 -3.68 -21.40 -0.37
CA GLU A 140 -4.02 -21.82 0.98
C GLU A 140 -2.80 -22.37 1.73
N GLU A 141 -1.92 -23.10 1.03
CA GLU A 141 -0.68 -23.58 1.63
C GLU A 141 0.28 -22.44 1.96
N ALA A 142 0.46 -21.47 1.04
CA ALA A 142 1.25 -20.27 1.31
C ALA A 142 0.73 -19.49 2.53
N ALA A 143 -0.59 -19.37 2.68
CA ALA A 143 -1.20 -18.75 3.85
C ALA A 143 -0.90 -19.52 5.15
N ARG A 144 -1.00 -20.86 5.15
CA ARG A 144 -0.67 -21.70 6.31
C ARG A 144 0.82 -21.63 6.66
N LEU A 145 1.70 -21.68 5.66
CA LEU A 145 3.15 -21.55 5.86
C LEU A 145 3.50 -20.18 6.45
N LEU A 146 2.86 -19.10 5.99
CA LEU A 146 3.07 -17.78 6.58
C LEU A 146 2.57 -17.71 8.03
N ARG A 147 1.35 -18.21 8.32
CA ARG A 147 0.84 -18.26 9.69
C ARG A 147 1.79 -19.03 10.62
N LYS A 148 2.36 -20.14 10.14
CA LYS A 148 3.34 -20.95 10.88
C LYS A 148 4.66 -20.20 11.09
N GLN A 149 5.19 -19.55 10.05
CA GLN A 149 6.43 -18.77 10.12
C GLN A 149 6.31 -17.61 11.11
N TRP A 150 5.17 -16.93 11.11
CA TRP A 150 4.87 -15.84 12.04
C TRP A 150 4.36 -16.31 13.40
N GLU A 151 4.40 -17.63 13.66
CA GLU A 151 4.00 -18.26 14.92
C GLU A 151 2.61 -17.80 15.40
N LEU A 152 1.69 -17.60 14.45
CA LEU A 152 0.35 -17.11 14.78
C LEU A 152 -0.42 -18.17 15.58
N PRO A 153 -1.09 -17.77 16.68
CA PRO A 153 -1.91 -18.71 17.43
C PRO A 153 -3.07 -19.21 16.56
N PRO A 154 -3.63 -20.39 16.88
CA PRO A 154 -4.87 -20.85 16.27
C PRO A 154 -5.97 -19.79 16.39
N GLY A 155 -6.75 -19.67 15.33
CA GLY A 155 -7.98 -18.89 15.31
C GLY A 155 -7.80 -17.54 14.63
N PRO A 156 -8.64 -16.56 15.01
CA PRO A 156 -8.73 -15.29 14.29
C PRO A 156 -7.46 -14.47 14.48
N VAL A 157 -7.01 -13.84 13.40
CA VAL A 157 -5.90 -12.89 13.48
C VAL A 157 -6.34 -11.70 14.34
N GLY A 158 -5.47 -11.28 15.27
CA GLY A 158 -5.63 -10.06 16.06
C GLY A 158 -5.53 -8.80 15.19
N HIS A 159 -4.81 -7.77 15.62
CA HIS A 159 -4.66 -6.55 14.83
C HIS A 159 -3.74 -6.79 13.63
N LEU A 160 -4.31 -6.89 12.43
CA LEU A 160 -3.63 -7.29 11.20
C LEU A 160 -2.61 -6.25 10.70
N VAL A 161 -2.95 -4.97 10.68
CA VAL A 161 -2.05 -3.88 10.27
C VAL A 161 -0.80 -3.87 11.15
N ARG A 162 -0.98 -3.99 12.47
CA ARG A 162 0.16 -4.06 13.41
C ARG A 162 0.97 -5.32 13.23
N LEU A 163 0.31 -6.46 12.96
CA LEU A 163 1.01 -7.71 12.67
C LEU A 163 1.93 -7.54 11.47
N VAL A 164 1.43 -7.04 10.34
CA VAL A 164 2.26 -6.85 9.14
C VAL A 164 3.37 -5.82 9.35
N GLU A 165 3.11 -4.75 10.11
CA GLU A 165 4.14 -3.76 10.50
C GLU A 165 5.26 -4.41 11.35
N ASN A 166 4.90 -5.30 12.28
CA ASN A 166 5.86 -6.02 13.13
C ASN A 166 6.73 -7.02 12.34
N HIS A 167 6.29 -7.44 11.15
CA HIS A 167 7.09 -8.25 10.22
C HIS A 167 7.79 -7.39 9.14
N GLY A 168 7.94 -6.09 9.41
CA GLY A 168 8.76 -5.17 8.63
C GLY A 168 8.10 -4.57 7.40
N CYS A 169 6.80 -4.81 7.19
CA CYS A 169 6.04 -4.19 6.10
C CYS A 169 5.59 -2.78 6.48
N LEU A 170 5.80 -1.81 5.58
CA LEU A 170 5.24 -0.47 5.74
C LEU A 170 3.76 -0.48 5.37
N VAL A 171 2.90 0.05 6.24
CA VAL A 171 1.49 0.30 5.92
C VAL A 171 1.24 1.79 5.99
N VAL A 172 0.74 2.39 4.90
CA VAL A 172 0.47 3.83 4.84
C VAL A 172 -0.86 4.11 4.13
N PHE A 173 -1.49 5.24 4.40
CA PHE A 173 -2.62 5.70 3.60
C PHE A 173 -2.13 6.34 2.30
N SER A 174 -2.82 6.08 1.19
CA SER A 174 -2.64 6.85 -0.04
C SER A 174 -3.23 8.27 0.13
N PRO A 175 -2.73 9.26 -0.63
CA PRO A 175 -3.36 10.58 -0.69
C PRO A 175 -4.80 10.49 -1.21
N LEU A 176 -5.70 11.35 -0.72
CA LEU A 176 -7.09 11.40 -1.18
C LEU A 176 -7.23 11.65 -2.69
N ASP A 177 -6.29 12.42 -3.26
CA ASP A 177 -6.21 12.70 -4.70
C ASP A 177 -6.08 11.42 -5.55
N ASN A 178 -5.55 10.35 -4.93
CA ASN A 178 -5.34 9.04 -5.54
C ASN A 178 -6.38 7.99 -5.10
N ALA A 179 -7.43 8.39 -4.37
CA ALA A 179 -8.37 7.46 -3.75
C ALA A 179 -9.26 6.68 -4.74
N THR A 180 -9.12 6.94 -6.04
CA THR A 180 -9.74 6.14 -7.11
C THR A 180 -9.06 4.77 -7.28
N VAL A 181 -7.84 4.60 -6.76
CA VAL A 181 -7.14 3.32 -6.70
C VAL A 181 -7.54 2.61 -5.40
N ASP A 182 -7.93 1.34 -5.49
CA ASP A 182 -8.14 0.48 -4.31
C ASP A 182 -6.83 0.32 -3.50
N ALA A 183 -6.84 -0.45 -2.42
CA ALA A 183 -5.58 -0.80 -1.77
C ALA A 183 -4.64 -1.52 -2.78
N TYR A 184 -3.34 -1.32 -2.62
CA TYR A 184 -2.31 -1.95 -3.45
C TYR A 184 -1.03 -2.15 -2.66
N SER A 185 -0.17 -3.02 -3.16
CA SER A 185 1.12 -3.32 -2.53
C SER A 185 2.20 -3.54 -3.56
N PHE A 186 3.43 -3.36 -3.11
CA PHE A 186 4.60 -3.69 -3.90
C PHE A 186 5.82 -3.89 -3.02
N ASP A 187 6.78 -4.61 -3.56
CA ASP A 187 8.02 -4.84 -2.86
C ASP A 187 9.09 -3.82 -3.24
N THR A 188 9.97 -3.56 -2.30
CA THR A 188 11.20 -2.80 -2.53
C THR A 188 12.37 -3.52 -1.89
N PRO A 189 13.61 -3.25 -2.33
CA PRO A 189 14.79 -3.88 -1.72
C PRO A 189 14.93 -3.62 -0.22
N LEU A 190 14.28 -2.58 0.32
CA LEU A 190 14.32 -2.26 1.75
C LEU A 190 13.13 -2.89 2.47
N ARG A 191 11.92 -2.48 2.11
CA ARG A 191 10.70 -2.85 2.82
C ARG A 191 9.55 -3.08 1.84
N PRO A 192 8.78 -4.17 1.99
CA PRO A 192 7.51 -4.28 1.29
C PRO A 192 6.55 -3.21 1.83
N ILE A 193 5.69 -2.69 0.97
CA ILE A 193 4.74 -1.63 1.34
C ILE A 193 3.31 -2.00 0.91
N ILE A 194 2.36 -1.72 1.81
CA ILE A 194 0.92 -1.80 1.58
C ILE A 194 0.34 -0.39 1.70
N LEU A 195 -0.40 0.03 0.68
CA LEU A 195 -1.02 1.34 0.61
C LEU A 195 -2.54 1.19 0.74
N LEU A 196 -3.07 1.74 1.83
CA LEU A 196 -4.50 1.72 2.15
C LEU A 196 -5.23 2.84 1.39
N ASN A 197 -6.43 2.52 0.90
CA ASN A 197 -7.31 3.53 0.33
C ASN A 197 -7.96 4.35 1.47
N PRO A 198 -7.80 5.68 1.49
CA PRO A 198 -8.32 6.55 2.55
C PRO A 198 -9.86 6.66 2.61
N LEU A 199 -10.57 6.31 1.54
CA LEU A 199 -12.04 6.36 1.48
C LEU A 199 -12.72 5.08 1.99
N LYS A 200 -11.93 4.04 2.34
CA LYS A 200 -12.48 2.80 2.89
C LYS A 200 -12.83 2.97 4.37
N ASP A 201 -14.09 3.24 4.63
CA ASP A 201 -14.69 3.33 5.97
C ASP A 201 -15.39 2.01 6.37
N ASP A 202 -14.69 0.88 6.23
CA ASP A 202 -15.19 -0.44 6.64
C ASP A 202 -14.02 -1.31 7.16
N TYR A 203 -14.02 -1.55 8.47
CA TYR A 203 -13.00 -2.33 9.19
C TYR A 203 -12.78 -3.71 8.59
N TYR A 204 -13.86 -4.41 8.26
CA TYR A 204 -13.78 -5.79 7.81
C TYR A 204 -13.23 -5.89 6.39
N ARG A 205 -13.55 -4.92 5.53
CA ARG A 205 -12.99 -4.85 4.18
C ARG A 205 -11.53 -4.47 4.20
N GLN A 206 -11.16 -3.46 5.00
CA GLN A 206 -9.77 -3.04 5.13
C GLN A 206 -8.88 -4.22 5.55
N ARG A 207 -9.32 -5.01 6.53
CA ARG A 207 -8.57 -6.22 6.95
C ARG A 207 -8.44 -7.25 5.83
N PHE A 208 -9.52 -7.51 5.10
CA PHE A 208 -9.46 -8.44 3.97
C PHE A 208 -8.55 -7.91 2.86
N ASP A 209 -8.58 -6.62 2.59
CA ASP A 209 -7.71 -5.97 1.60
C ASP A 209 -6.24 -6.06 2.03
N VAL A 210 -5.91 -5.79 3.29
CA VAL A 210 -4.53 -5.96 3.80
C VAL A 210 -4.06 -7.41 3.68
N ALA A 211 -4.89 -8.39 4.04
CA ALA A 211 -4.55 -9.80 3.89
C ALA A 211 -4.38 -10.21 2.41
N HIS A 212 -5.13 -9.58 1.51
CA HIS A 212 -5.04 -9.80 0.08
C HIS A 212 -3.74 -9.22 -0.49
N GLU A 213 -3.40 -7.98 -0.12
CA GLU A 213 -2.13 -7.36 -0.48
C GLU A 213 -0.92 -8.13 0.09
N LEU A 214 -1.03 -8.61 1.33
CA LEU A 214 -0.04 -9.51 1.90
C LEU A 214 0.13 -10.79 1.06
N GLY A 215 -0.97 -11.34 0.54
CA GLY A 215 -0.93 -12.47 -0.38
C GLY A 215 -0.15 -12.19 -1.66
N HIS A 216 -0.28 -11.00 -2.24
CA HIS A 216 0.54 -10.60 -3.39
C HIS A 216 2.03 -10.54 -3.05
N LEU A 217 2.38 -9.90 -1.93
CA LEU A 217 3.78 -9.78 -1.50
C LEU A 217 4.44 -11.14 -1.22
N VAL A 218 3.67 -12.12 -0.75
CA VAL A 218 4.16 -13.45 -0.40
C VAL A 218 4.26 -14.37 -1.62
N MET A 219 3.29 -14.30 -2.54
CA MET A 219 3.16 -15.29 -3.62
C MET A 219 3.56 -14.78 -5.01
N HIS A 220 3.53 -13.46 -5.25
CA HIS A 220 3.40 -12.93 -6.61
C HIS A 220 4.45 -11.91 -7.02
N LEU A 221 5.54 -11.70 -6.27
CA LEU A 221 6.57 -10.66 -6.53
C LEU A 221 6.99 -10.46 -8.00
N ASP A 222 7.14 -11.55 -8.76
CA ASP A 222 7.57 -11.53 -10.16
C ASP A 222 6.41 -11.73 -11.17
N ALA A 223 5.17 -11.82 -10.69
CA ALA A 223 4.00 -12.07 -11.53
C ALA A 223 3.51 -10.78 -12.22
N GLU A 224 3.10 -10.90 -13.49
CA GLU A 224 2.43 -9.82 -14.20
C GLU A 224 1.15 -9.38 -13.44
N PRO A 225 1.03 -8.10 -13.05
CA PRO A 225 -0.10 -7.61 -12.27
C PRO A 225 -1.45 -7.76 -12.98
N GLY A 226 -2.53 -7.96 -12.21
CA GLY A 226 -3.91 -7.85 -12.69
C GLY A 226 -4.43 -9.02 -13.53
N GLY A 227 -3.70 -10.15 -13.56
CA GLY A 227 -4.20 -11.40 -14.11
C GLY A 227 -5.32 -11.98 -13.24
N ARG A 228 -6.45 -12.40 -13.83
CA ARG A 228 -7.60 -12.95 -13.09
C ARG A 228 -7.22 -14.09 -12.14
N THR A 229 -6.25 -14.92 -12.53
CA THR A 229 -5.74 -16.02 -11.70
C THR A 229 -4.97 -15.51 -10.48
N VAL A 230 -4.08 -14.53 -10.66
CA VAL A 230 -3.30 -13.91 -9.59
C VAL A 230 -4.22 -13.28 -8.54
N GLU A 231 -5.26 -12.58 -9.00
CA GLU A 231 -6.27 -11.99 -8.12
C GLU A 231 -7.06 -13.05 -7.33
N ASP A 232 -7.49 -14.13 -8.00
CA ASP A 232 -8.18 -15.23 -7.33
C ASP A 232 -7.28 -15.92 -6.30
N GLN A 233 -5.99 -16.12 -6.62
CA GLN A 233 -5.00 -16.66 -5.69
C GLN A 233 -4.84 -15.77 -4.46
N ALA A 234 -4.66 -14.45 -4.63
CA ALA A 234 -4.57 -13.50 -3.51
C ALA A 234 -5.86 -13.47 -2.67
N HIS A 235 -7.03 -13.59 -3.29
CA HIS A 235 -8.30 -13.75 -2.57
C HIS A 235 -8.37 -15.02 -1.74
N ARG A 236 -7.93 -16.16 -2.29
CA ARG A 236 -7.91 -17.45 -1.60
C ARG A 236 -6.91 -17.47 -0.46
N PHE A 237 -5.72 -16.90 -0.67
CA PHE A 237 -4.74 -16.65 0.39
C PHE A 237 -5.33 -15.84 1.53
N ALA A 238 -5.94 -14.69 1.24
CA ALA A 238 -6.54 -13.84 2.29
C ALA A 238 -7.63 -14.57 3.08
N ALA A 239 -8.47 -15.36 2.40
CA ALA A 239 -9.52 -16.15 3.02
C ALA A 239 -8.96 -17.24 3.93
N GLU A 240 -7.91 -17.97 3.51
CA GLU A 240 -7.25 -18.97 4.34
C GLU A 240 -6.48 -18.34 5.50
N PHE A 241 -5.73 -17.27 5.26
CA PHE A 241 -4.92 -16.59 6.26
C PHE A 241 -5.78 -16.04 7.40
N LEU A 242 -6.93 -15.44 7.07
CA LEU A 242 -7.86 -14.89 8.06
C LEU A 242 -8.79 -15.92 8.69
N MET A 243 -9.12 -17.00 7.97
CA MET A 243 -10.11 -17.99 8.37
C MET A 243 -9.65 -19.41 8.01
N PRO A 244 -8.64 -20.00 8.69
CA PRO A 244 -8.08 -21.31 8.36
C PRO A 244 -9.15 -22.39 8.23
N ALA A 245 -9.03 -23.24 7.20
CA ALA A 245 -10.11 -24.14 6.79
C ALA A 245 -10.46 -25.16 7.87
N ASP A 246 -9.41 -25.72 8.48
CA ASP A 246 -9.45 -26.68 9.58
C ASP A 246 -10.09 -26.13 10.84
N GLU A 247 -10.01 -24.82 11.05
CA GLU A 247 -10.57 -24.16 12.22
C GLU A 247 -12.02 -23.69 12.01
N ILE A 248 -12.31 -23.05 10.87
CA ILE A 248 -13.60 -22.38 10.67
C ILE A 248 -14.70 -23.31 10.11
N ALA A 249 -14.35 -24.39 9.41
CA ALA A 249 -15.31 -25.17 8.63
C ALA A 249 -16.47 -25.73 9.46
N ALA A 250 -16.19 -26.22 10.68
CA ALA A 250 -17.20 -26.80 11.57
C ALA A 250 -18.19 -25.76 12.12
N GLU A 251 -17.81 -24.49 12.10
CA GLU A 251 -18.59 -23.40 12.67
C GLU A 251 -19.49 -22.71 11.63
N LEU A 252 -19.15 -22.85 10.34
CA LEU A 252 -19.89 -22.22 9.26
C LEU A 252 -21.25 -22.88 9.06
N PRO A 253 -22.35 -22.11 9.00
CA PRO A 253 -23.67 -22.67 8.81
C PRO A 253 -23.88 -23.09 7.35
N ARG A 254 -24.48 -24.27 7.15
CA ARG A 254 -24.83 -24.78 5.80
C ARG A 254 -25.90 -23.93 5.10
N LYS A 255 -26.72 -23.21 5.86
CA LYS A 255 -27.71 -22.22 5.41
C LYS A 255 -27.28 -20.82 5.85
N ALA A 256 -27.85 -19.78 5.25
CA ALA A 256 -27.58 -18.40 5.65
C ALA A 256 -28.24 -18.04 6.99
N ASP A 257 -27.78 -18.64 8.09
CA ASP A 257 -28.14 -18.24 9.45
C ASP A 257 -27.41 -16.94 9.80
N TRP A 258 -28.12 -15.82 9.64
CA TRP A 258 -27.56 -14.48 9.86
C TRP A 258 -27.16 -14.22 11.30
N ARG A 259 -27.75 -14.92 12.28
CA ARG A 259 -27.38 -14.77 13.69
C ARG A 259 -26.03 -15.42 13.94
N VAL A 260 -25.83 -16.66 13.46
CA VAL A 260 -24.54 -17.36 13.54
C VAL A 260 -23.47 -16.61 12.75
N LEU A 261 -23.75 -16.21 11.50
CA LEU A 261 -22.81 -15.43 10.70
C LEU A 261 -22.45 -14.09 11.35
N GLY A 262 -23.40 -13.43 12.02
CA GLY A 262 -23.14 -12.22 12.79
C GLY A 262 -22.21 -12.44 13.98
N GLN A 263 -22.32 -13.58 14.68
CA GLN A 263 -21.39 -13.94 15.76
C GLN A 263 -19.99 -14.25 15.22
N LEU A 264 -19.91 -15.03 14.12
CA LEU A 264 -18.65 -15.34 13.46
C LEU A 264 -17.97 -14.10 12.91
N LYS A 265 -18.71 -13.13 12.35
CA LYS A 265 -18.21 -11.84 11.86
C LYS A 265 -17.41 -11.12 12.94
N GLN A 266 -17.96 -11.04 14.15
CA GLN A 266 -17.31 -10.35 15.27
C GLN A 266 -16.12 -11.15 15.80
N ARG A 267 -16.23 -12.47 15.92
CA ARG A 267 -15.13 -13.31 16.45
C ARG A 267 -13.95 -13.41 15.48
N TRP A 268 -14.22 -13.57 14.18
CA TRP A 268 -13.19 -13.71 13.15
C TRP A 268 -12.68 -12.39 12.57
N ASN A 269 -13.28 -11.27 12.96
CA ASN A 269 -12.92 -9.95 12.43
C ASN A 269 -12.97 -9.88 10.89
N VAL A 270 -13.96 -10.55 10.28
CA VAL A 270 -14.19 -10.56 8.83
C VAL A 270 -15.64 -10.20 8.47
N SER A 271 -15.89 -9.85 7.22
CA SER A 271 -17.21 -9.44 6.75
C SER A 271 -18.15 -10.65 6.58
N LEU A 272 -19.47 -10.41 6.60
CA LEU A 272 -20.48 -11.42 6.26
C LEU A 272 -20.23 -11.96 4.86
N GLN A 273 -19.84 -11.10 3.92
CA GLN A 273 -19.52 -11.49 2.56
C GLN A 273 -18.30 -12.43 2.51
N ALA A 274 -17.26 -12.17 3.31
CA ALA A 274 -16.10 -13.05 3.41
C ALA A 274 -16.47 -14.42 4.01
N LEU A 275 -17.32 -14.45 5.04
CA LEU A 275 -17.82 -15.70 5.62
C LEU A 275 -18.67 -16.52 4.64
N LEU A 276 -19.55 -15.86 3.88
CA LEU A 276 -20.36 -16.51 2.84
C LEU A 276 -19.48 -17.08 1.73
N TYR A 277 -18.48 -16.31 1.28
CA TYR A 277 -17.49 -16.76 0.31
C TYR A 277 -16.71 -17.96 0.85
N ARG A 278 -16.26 -17.90 2.10
CA ARG A 278 -15.51 -18.99 2.75
C ARG A 278 -16.34 -20.26 2.86
N ALA A 279 -17.58 -20.17 3.34
CA ALA A 279 -18.51 -21.30 3.43
C ALA A 279 -18.76 -21.96 2.08
N ARG A 280 -18.88 -21.17 1.01
CA ARG A 280 -18.97 -21.68 -0.36
C ARG A 280 -17.68 -22.37 -0.80
N SER A 281 -16.53 -21.72 -0.61
CA SER A 281 -15.23 -22.24 -1.05
C SER A 281 -14.89 -23.59 -0.41
N LEU A 282 -15.25 -23.77 0.86
CA LEU A 282 -15.08 -25.01 1.62
C LEU A 282 -16.22 -26.03 1.39
N LYS A 283 -17.15 -25.75 0.46
CA LYS A 283 -18.32 -26.58 0.14
C LYS A 283 -19.25 -26.89 1.32
N VAL A 284 -19.16 -26.13 2.42
CA VAL A 284 -20.10 -26.18 3.54
C VAL A 284 -21.47 -25.64 3.11
N MET A 285 -21.45 -24.59 2.29
CA MET A 285 -22.63 -23.98 1.68
C MET A 285 -22.65 -24.27 0.18
N SER A 286 -23.80 -24.71 -0.35
CA SER A 286 -23.97 -24.92 -1.78
C SER A 286 -23.93 -23.61 -2.57
N ASP A 287 -23.59 -23.66 -3.86
CA ASP A 287 -23.61 -22.49 -4.74
C ASP A 287 -24.99 -21.81 -4.80
N VAL A 288 -26.08 -22.59 -4.73
CA VAL A 288 -27.46 -22.08 -4.74
C VAL A 288 -27.74 -21.30 -3.45
N THR A 289 -27.38 -21.88 -2.31
CA THR A 289 -27.55 -21.24 -1.01
C THR A 289 -26.73 -19.96 -0.90
N TYR A 290 -25.48 -20.00 -1.36
CA TYR A 290 -24.60 -18.81 -1.41
C TYR A 290 -25.20 -17.71 -2.28
N ARG A 291 -25.67 -18.03 -3.50
CA ARG A 291 -26.29 -17.05 -4.39
C ARG A 291 -27.50 -16.38 -3.74
N ASN A 292 -28.38 -17.15 -3.09
CA ASN A 292 -29.54 -16.62 -2.39
C ASN A 292 -29.14 -15.73 -1.18
N ALA A 293 -28.09 -16.12 -0.46
CA ALA A 293 -27.53 -15.31 0.63
C ALA A 293 -26.98 -13.97 0.10
N MET A 294 -26.23 -14.00 -1.00
CA MET A 294 -25.69 -12.79 -1.64
C MET A 294 -26.78 -11.88 -2.22
N THR A 295 -27.89 -12.44 -2.71
CA THR A 295 -29.08 -11.65 -3.07
C THR A 295 -29.60 -10.91 -1.84
N THR A 296 -29.76 -11.60 -0.70
CA THR A 296 -30.19 -10.98 0.56
C THR A 296 -29.26 -9.84 1.01
N VAL A 297 -27.94 -10.07 0.96
CA VAL A 297 -26.92 -9.04 1.25
C VAL A 297 -27.11 -7.81 0.35
N SER A 298 -27.43 -8.01 -0.92
CA SER A 298 -27.64 -6.94 -1.88
C SER A 298 -28.92 -6.16 -1.61
N THR A 299 -30.05 -6.87 -1.49
CA THR A 299 -31.37 -6.28 -1.26
C THR A 299 -31.44 -5.49 0.04
N ARG A 300 -30.68 -5.90 1.06
CA ARG A 300 -30.60 -5.21 2.36
C ARG A 300 -29.55 -4.09 2.41
N GLY A 301 -28.84 -3.82 1.31
CA GLY A 301 -27.78 -2.79 1.26
C GLY A 301 -26.49 -3.16 2.01
N TRP A 302 -26.35 -4.41 2.46
CA TRP A 302 -25.21 -4.89 3.25
C TRP A 302 -23.91 -4.97 2.44
N ARG A 303 -23.99 -4.86 1.11
CA ARG A 303 -22.82 -4.61 0.26
C ARG A 303 -22.12 -3.29 0.52
N ARG A 304 -22.74 -2.33 1.19
CA ARG A 304 -22.09 -1.07 1.61
C ARG A 304 -21.87 -1.02 3.10
N ARG A 305 -22.90 -1.38 3.88
CA ARG A 305 -22.85 -1.34 5.34
C ARG A 305 -23.51 -2.57 5.93
N GLU A 306 -22.69 -3.45 6.48
CA GLU A 306 -23.16 -4.68 7.13
C GLU A 306 -23.83 -4.37 8.48
N PRO A 307 -24.79 -5.21 8.93
CA PRO A 307 -25.46 -5.02 10.21
C PRO A 307 -24.55 -5.33 11.41
N GLY A 308 -24.92 -4.78 12.56
CA GLY A 308 -24.22 -4.97 13.83
C GLY A 308 -23.14 -3.91 14.09
N PRO A 309 -22.38 -4.06 15.19
CA PRO A 309 -21.32 -3.12 15.52
C PRO A 309 -20.18 -3.20 14.51
N MET A 310 -19.64 -2.03 14.18
CA MET A 310 -18.47 -1.86 13.34
C MET A 310 -17.31 -1.35 14.21
N PRO A 311 -16.25 -2.16 14.39
CA PRO A 311 -15.07 -1.72 15.10
C PRO A 311 -14.41 -0.52 14.41
N MET A 312 -13.60 0.23 15.17
CA MET A 312 -12.73 1.24 14.59
C MET A 312 -11.73 0.60 13.62
N LEU A 313 -11.40 1.32 12.55
CA LEU A 313 -10.39 0.89 11.59
C LEU A 313 -9.05 0.64 12.27
N GLU A 314 -8.32 -0.33 11.75
CA GLU A 314 -6.93 -0.53 12.12
C GLU A 314 -6.09 0.56 11.49
N GLN A 315 -5.27 1.21 12.31
CA GLN A 315 -4.46 2.34 11.89
C GLN A 315 -2.98 1.95 11.82
N PRO A 316 -2.24 2.42 10.79
CA PRO A 316 -0.80 2.37 10.79
C PRO A 316 -0.23 3.00 12.06
N SER A 317 0.85 2.41 12.56
CA SER A 317 1.46 2.82 13.82
C SER A 317 2.96 3.00 13.73
N LEU A 318 3.65 2.31 12.81
CA LEU A 318 5.11 2.30 12.74
C LEU A 318 5.69 3.69 12.50
N LEU A 319 5.38 4.31 11.35
CA LEU A 319 5.87 5.66 11.01
C LEU A 319 5.31 6.77 11.91
N PRO A 320 4.01 6.82 12.23
CA PRO A 320 3.49 7.85 13.14
C PRO A 320 4.16 7.80 14.52
N ARG A 321 4.36 6.59 15.06
CA ARG A 321 5.00 6.44 16.37
C ARG A 321 6.47 6.83 16.33
N ALA A 322 7.18 6.51 15.24
CA ALA A 322 8.56 6.94 15.04
C ALA A 322 8.69 8.47 15.06
N VAL A 323 7.81 9.16 14.33
CA VAL A 323 7.79 10.63 14.31
C VAL A 323 7.44 11.20 15.69
N GLU A 324 6.47 10.62 16.41
CA GLU A 324 6.15 11.02 17.78
C GLU A 324 7.36 10.91 18.72
N LEU A 325 8.13 9.81 18.63
CA LEU A 325 9.34 9.60 19.43
C LEU A 325 10.42 10.63 19.09
N LEU A 326 10.70 10.83 17.80
CA LEU A 326 11.72 11.80 17.37
C LEU A 326 11.39 13.24 17.76
N LYS A 327 10.12 13.63 17.70
CA LYS A 327 9.66 14.93 18.18
C LYS A 327 9.83 15.11 19.69
N ALA A 328 9.65 14.02 20.45
CA ALA A 328 9.81 14.05 21.91
C ALA A 328 11.27 14.09 22.35
N GLU A 329 12.16 13.39 21.64
CA GLU A 329 13.58 13.23 22.03
C GLU A 329 14.51 14.32 21.45
N ASN A 330 14.33 14.74 20.19
CA ASN A 330 15.33 15.53 19.46
C ASN A 330 15.02 17.02 19.26
N GLN A 331 13.89 17.54 19.77
CA GLN A 331 13.37 18.87 19.38
C GLN A 331 13.30 19.11 17.86
N ALA A 332 13.39 18.06 17.03
CA ALA A 332 13.25 18.16 15.60
C ALA A 332 11.78 18.39 15.30
N ASP A 333 11.45 19.59 14.83
CA ASP A 333 10.10 19.88 14.39
C ASP A 333 9.76 19.11 13.11
N GLU A 334 8.48 19.07 12.78
CA GLU A 334 7.99 18.33 11.61
C GLU A 334 8.63 18.82 10.29
N LEU A 335 8.94 20.12 10.20
CA LEU A 335 9.58 20.73 9.04
C LEU A 335 11.00 20.21 8.86
N THR A 336 11.74 20.09 9.95
CA THR A 336 13.12 19.56 9.97
C THR A 336 13.12 18.10 9.52
N LEU A 337 12.24 17.26 10.08
CA LEU A 337 12.14 15.85 9.70
C LEU A 337 11.73 15.68 8.22
N ALA A 338 10.77 16.46 7.73
CA ALA A 338 10.38 16.42 6.32
C ALA A 338 11.53 16.85 5.38
N ALA A 339 12.31 17.86 5.78
CA ALA A 339 13.46 18.32 5.03
C ALA A 339 14.59 17.28 5.01
N GLU A 340 14.87 16.62 6.13
CA GLU A 340 15.82 15.51 6.22
C GLU A 340 15.40 14.31 5.34
N CYS A 341 14.11 14.01 5.32
CA CYS A 341 13.52 13.01 4.44
C CYS A 341 13.48 13.46 2.96
N GLN A 342 13.87 14.70 2.64
CA GLN A 342 13.73 15.31 1.32
C GLN A 342 12.33 15.07 0.73
N ALA A 343 11.30 15.25 1.56
CA ALA A 343 9.91 15.01 1.20
C ALA A 343 9.12 16.32 1.29
N PRO A 344 8.21 16.61 0.34
CA PRO A 344 7.25 17.70 0.50
C PRO A 344 6.45 17.50 1.80
N LEU A 345 6.32 18.56 2.61
CA LEU A 345 5.70 18.50 3.93
C LEU A 345 4.32 17.83 3.91
N ARG A 346 3.50 18.16 2.92
CA ARG A 346 2.18 17.56 2.72
C ARG A 346 2.25 16.04 2.58
N LEU A 347 3.16 15.53 1.76
CA LEU A 347 3.32 14.09 1.54
C LEU A 347 3.95 13.41 2.76
N PHE A 348 4.90 14.06 3.43
CA PHE A 348 5.46 13.58 4.69
C PHE A 348 4.36 13.37 5.73
N ARG A 349 3.47 14.37 5.91
CA ARG A 349 2.30 14.27 6.81
C ARG A 349 1.39 13.10 6.45
N THR A 350 1.04 12.94 5.17
CA THR A 350 0.18 11.83 4.73
C THR A 350 0.81 10.47 5.01
N VAL A 351 2.09 10.30 4.69
CA VAL A 351 2.84 9.05 4.90
C VAL A 351 2.97 8.70 6.38
N THR A 352 3.16 9.70 7.24
CA THR A 352 3.40 9.52 8.67
C THR A 352 2.13 9.66 9.53
N SER A 353 0.95 9.65 8.90
CA SER A 353 -0.33 9.81 9.60
C SER A 353 -0.94 8.47 10.02
N ARG A 354 -1.55 8.46 11.21
CA ARG A 354 -2.39 7.34 11.70
C ARG A 354 -3.73 7.23 10.99
N ALA A 355 -4.18 8.32 10.35
CA ALA A 355 -5.49 8.40 9.71
C ALA A 355 -5.40 9.11 8.36
N PRO A 356 -6.37 8.94 7.45
CA PRO A 356 -6.44 9.74 6.23
C PRO A 356 -6.33 11.24 6.50
N VAL A 357 -5.35 11.90 5.87
CA VAL A 357 -5.18 13.35 5.98
C VAL A 357 -6.15 14.02 5.00
N PRO A 358 -7.01 14.96 5.45
CA PRO A 358 -7.91 15.68 4.56
C PRO A 358 -7.14 16.55 3.55
N PRO A 359 -7.74 16.91 2.40
CA PRO A 359 -7.12 17.84 1.46
C PRO A 359 -6.99 19.20 2.15
N GLU A 360 -5.83 19.85 2.03
CA GLU A 360 -5.68 21.26 2.43
C GLU A 360 -6.60 22.12 1.54
N ARG A 361 -7.36 23.04 2.16
CA ARG A 361 -8.34 23.90 1.46
C ARG A 361 -7.68 25.04 0.71
#